data_AF-A0AA35R910-F1
#
_entry.id   AF-A0AA35R910-F1
#
_cell.length_a   1.000
_cell.length_b   1.000
_cell.length_c   1.000
_cell.angle_alpha   90.00
_cell.angle_beta   90.00
_cell.angle_gamma   90.00
#
_symmetry.space_group_name_H-M   'P 1'
#
loop_
_entity.id
_entity.type
_entity.pdbx_description
1 polymer ?
#
loop_
_entity_poly.entity_id
_entity_poly.type
_entity_poly.pdbx_seq_one_letter_code
_entity_poly.pdbx_strand_id
1 'polypeptide(L)'
;MWPRSCLAVLSLLLLSALPRPAHGTYYFYVELQSFSNPNNRDHNGGCCEPSCGNPCDNYFIFCLRQAGYDRNSNICPYGSFSTAANVRSGSTLQFSSADLAPSVPNPVRFAGNVWPLGFQLKIRVLDADGDADDLVDYFIIEESSFLPTNDYTDYTTYGGENSNDVTIRLRYRLRCRGNWHGHDCNMICVDQDTDTAHLECALDGSYVCMDGWADLTTQCTVPICQEGCHLTGGTCNQPGECNCEPGWSGDLCDTCTPKEGCGEWPHTHTFQHSHGTVDC
;
A
#
# COMPACT_ATOMS: atom_id res chain seq x y z
N MET A 1 62.62 -10.94 42.78
CA MET A 1 61.50 -11.74 43.33
C MET A 1 60.21 -10.98 43.08
N TRP A 2 59.31 -11.64 42.35
CA TRP A 2 57.85 -11.45 42.27
C TRP A 2 57.28 -10.39 41.31
N PRO A 3 56.17 -10.72 40.62
CA PRO A 3 55.85 -10.19 39.30
C PRO A 3 54.81 -9.07 39.37
N ARG A 4 54.83 -8.17 38.38
CA ARG A 4 53.77 -7.19 38.16
C ARG A 4 52.60 -7.88 37.48
N SER A 5 51.50 -8.03 38.22
CA SER A 5 50.24 -8.60 37.80
C SER A 5 49.65 -7.85 36.59
N CYS A 6 49.41 -8.57 35.50
CA CYS A 6 48.48 -8.17 34.45
C CYS A 6 47.05 -8.31 35.00
N LEU A 7 46.38 -7.19 35.27
CA LEU A 7 44.92 -7.16 35.39
C LEU A 7 44.35 -6.76 34.03
N ALA A 8 44.00 -7.76 33.22
CA ALA A 8 43.18 -7.56 32.04
C ALA A 8 41.72 -7.37 32.52
N VAL A 9 41.21 -6.14 32.41
CA VAL A 9 39.80 -5.85 32.63
C VAL A 9 39.04 -6.34 31.40
N LEU A 10 38.36 -7.48 31.55
CA LEU A 10 37.48 -8.02 30.51
C LEU A 10 36.16 -7.22 30.55
N SER A 11 36.06 -6.17 29.74
CA SER A 11 34.79 -5.45 29.55
C SER A 11 33.82 -6.34 28.76
N LEU A 12 32.86 -6.94 29.45
CA LEU A 12 31.70 -7.58 28.83
C LEU A 12 30.83 -6.46 28.20
N LEU A 13 30.97 -6.27 26.89
CA LEU A 13 30.00 -5.52 26.10
C LEU A 13 28.72 -6.35 26.03
N LEU A 14 27.76 -6.09 26.94
CA LEU A 14 26.37 -6.44 26.68
C LEU A 14 25.91 -5.60 25.48
N LEU A 15 25.98 -6.18 24.28
CA LEU A 15 25.14 -5.71 23.17
C LEU A 15 23.69 -5.89 23.63
N SER A 16 23.06 -4.80 24.06
CA SER A 16 21.61 -4.72 24.09
C SER A 16 21.13 -5.01 22.67
N ALA A 17 20.58 -6.21 22.46
CA ALA A 17 19.78 -6.46 21.28
C ALA A 17 18.61 -5.47 21.37
N LEU A 18 18.71 -4.36 20.63
CA LEU A 18 17.56 -3.49 20.38
C LEU A 18 16.41 -4.40 19.98
N PRO A 19 15.23 -4.33 20.63
CA PRO A 19 14.09 -5.14 20.25
C PRO A 19 13.85 -4.86 18.77
N ARG A 20 14.07 -5.88 17.92
CA ARG A 20 13.67 -5.79 16.52
C ARG A 20 12.19 -5.45 16.52
N PRO A 21 11.74 -4.44 15.76
CA PRO A 21 10.32 -4.11 15.72
C PRO A 21 9.55 -5.40 15.46
N ALA A 22 8.50 -5.66 16.25
CA ALA A 22 7.64 -6.81 16.05
C ALA A 22 7.10 -6.72 14.62
N HIS A 23 7.58 -7.63 13.80
CA HIS A 23 7.44 -7.60 12.36
C HIS A 23 6.10 -8.26 12.04
N GLY A 24 5.01 -7.49 12.12
CA GLY A 24 3.65 -7.95 11.79
C GLY A 24 3.48 -8.40 10.34
N THR A 25 2.35 -8.99 9.98
CA THR A 25 1.97 -9.41 8.63
C THR A 25 1.26 -8.30 7.84
N TYR A 26 0.79 -7.25 8.52
CA TYR A 26 0.20 -6.06 7.89
C TYR A 26 0.80 -4.76 8.43
N TYR A 27 0.62 -3.72 7.63
CA TYR A 27 0.83 -2.33 8.00
C TYR A 27 -0.41 -1.50 7.70
N PHE A 28 -0.93 -0.83 8.71
CA PHE A 28 -1.98 0.18 8.56
C PHE A 28 -1.34 1.56 8.67
N TYR A 29 -1.40 2.31 7.58
CA TYR A 29 -0.79 3.62 7.43
C TYR A 29 -1.84 4.71 7.62
N VAL A 30 -1.52 5.71 8.43
CA VAL A 30 -2.31 6.92 8.62
C VAL A 30 -1.42 8.12 8.36
N GLU A 31 -1.70 8.85 7.29
CA GLU A 31 -0.98 10.08 6.94
C GLU A 31 -1.83 11.27 7.33
N LEU A 32 -1.37 12.03 8.30
CA LEU A 32 -2.02 13.28 8.68
C LEU A 32 -1.67 14.33 7.62
N GLN A 33 -2.68 14.99 7.04
CA GLN A 33 -2.49 16.01 6.01
C GLN A 33 -2.64 17.41 6.60
N SER A 34 -3.72 17.66 7.35
CA SER A 34 -3.94 18.96 7.98
C SER A 34 -4.84 18.87 9.21
N PHE A 35 -4.71 19.86 10.09
CA PHE A 35 -5.60 20.10 11.23
C PHE A 35 -5.98 21.58 11.27
N SER A 36 -7.22 21.89 11.64
CA SER A 36 -7.69 23.27 11.78
C SER A 36 -8.59 23.40 13.01
N ASN A 37 -8.25 24.33 13.90
CA ASN A 37 -9.06 24.82 15.01
C ASN A 37 -9.12 26.35 14.89
N PRO A 38 -10.02 26.90 14.04
CA PRO A 38 -10.02 28.32 13.69
C PRO A 38 -10.39 29.23 14.87
N ASN A 39 -11.07 28.69 15.88
CA ASN A 39 -11.55 29.45 17.04
C ASN A 39 -10.63 29.35 18.26
N ASN A 40 -9.54 28.57 18.18
CA ASN A 40 -8.60 28.32 19.29
C ASN A 40 -9.31 27.85 20.57
N ARG A 41 -10.31 26.98 20.41
CA ARG A 41 -11.13 26.47 21.52
C ARG A 41 -10.80 25.03 21.88
N ASP A 42 -11.02 24.70 23.15
CA ASP A 42 -11.01 23.33 23.64
C ASP A 42 -12.34 22.60 23.35
N HIS A 43 -12.39 21.31 23.68
CA HIS A 43 -13.54 20.44 23.44
C HIS A 43 -14.78 20.85 24.24
N ASN A 44 -14.61 21.53 25.38
CA ASN A 44 -15.68 22.03 26.22
C ASN A 44 -16.15 23.44 25.80
N GLY A 45 -15.56 24.00 24.73
CA GLY A 45 -15.84 25.34 24.22
C GLY A 45 -15.10 26.46 24.96
N GLY A 46 -14.21 26.12 25.91
CA GLY A 46 -13.27 27.06 26.51
C GLY A 46 -12.20 27.51 25.52
N CYS A 47 -11.31 28.38 25.96
CA CYS A 47 -10.18 28.84 25.15
C CYS A 47 -8.93 28.08 25.58
N CYS A 48 -8.16 27.56 24.62
CA CYS A 48 -6.84 26.97 24.86
C CYS A 48 -5.94 27.97 25.62
N GLU A 49 -5.90 29.19 25.11
CA GLU A 49 -5.15 30.30 25.67
C GLU A 49 -6.10 31.42 26.15
N PRO A 50 -5.71 32.25 27.14
CA PRO A 50 -6.55 33.32 27.64
C PRO A 50 -7.11 34.21 26.52
N SER A 51 -8.44 34.38 26.50
CA SER A 51 -9.20 35.16 25.50
C SER A 51 -9.28 34.57 24.08
N CYS A 52 -8.88 33.31 23.85
CA CYS A 52 -8.88 32.65 22.53
C CYS A 52 -8.04 33.40 21.46
N GLY A 53 -7.18 34.34 21.91
CA GLY A 53 -6.41 35.21 21.02
C GLY A 53 -5.16 34.54 20.43
N ASN A 54 -4.65 33.52 21.12
CA ASN A 54 -3.52 32.72 20.67
C ASN A 54 -3.99 31.32 20.26
N PRO A 55 -3.31 30.68 19.30
CA PRO A 55 -3.53 29.28 18.97
C PRO A 55 -3.19 28.34 20.12
N CYS A 56 -3.79 27.15 20.09
CA CYS A 56 -3.42 26.03 20.94
C CYS A 56 -2.03 25.49 20.55
N ASP A 57 -1.33 24.93 21.51
CA ASP A 57 -0.07 24.21 21.43
C ASP A 57 -0.34 22.71 21.23
N ASN A 58 -0.67 22.36 19.98
CA ASN A 58 -1.26 21.07 19.66
C ASN A 58 -0.25 19.92 19.65
N TYR A 59 -0.66 18.78 20.22
CA TYR A 59 -0.10 17.48 19.89
C TYR A 59 -1.19 16.41 19.69
N PHE A 60 -0.83 15.34 19.00
CA PHE A 60 -1.75 14.34 18.48
C PHE A 60 -1.48 12.98 19.11
N ILE A 61 -2.55 12.29 19.50
CA ILE A 61 -2.51 10.88 19.92
C ILE A 61 -3.34 10.05 18.95
N PHE A 62 -2.68 9.18 18.21
CA PHE A 62 -3.31 8.20 17.32
C PHE A 62 -3.56 6.90 18.10
N CYS A 63 -4.78 6.38 18.04
CA CYS A 63 -5.21 5.19 18.79
C CYS A 63 -5.98 4.24 17.87
N LEU A 64 -5.39 3.10 17.53
CA LEU A 64 -6.02 2.11 16.66
C LEU A 64 -6.71 1.01 17.47
N ARG A 65 -7.93 0.68 17.06
CA ARG A 65 -8.82 -0.29 17.72
C ARG A 65 -9.78 -0.93 16.72
N GLN A 66 -10.55 -1.91 17.19
CA GLN A 66 -11.52 -2.65 16.36
C GLN A 66 -12.70 -1.76 15.96
N ALA A 67 -13.32 -2.02 14.81
CA ALA A 67 -14.60 -1.41 14.46
C ALA A 67 -15.66 -1.69 15.55
N GLY A 68 -16.49 -0.69 15.87
CA GLY A 68 -17.52 -0.77 16.90
C GLY A 68 -16.99 -0.67 18.34
N TYR A 69 -15.72 -0.33 18.54
CA TYR A 69 -15.17 -0.14 19.89
C TYR A 69 -15.83 1.06 20.61
N ASP A 70 -15.87 1.02 21.94
CA ASP A 70 -16.43 2.10 22.76
C ASP A 70 -15.75 3.44 22.45
N ARG A 71 -16.55 4.42 21.99
CA ARG A 71 -16.09 5.75 21.58
C ARG A 71 -15.42 6.51 22.72
N ASN A 72 -15.86 6.30 23.96
CA ASN A 72 -15.37 7.00 25.14
C ASN A 72 -14.03 6.45 25.64
N SER A 73 -13.77 5.17 25.41
CA SER A 73 -12.51 4.54 25.79
C SER A 73 -11.30 5.20 25.11
N ASN A 74 -10.18 5.22 25.81
CA ASN A 74 -8.87 5.67 25.31
C ASN A 74 -7.86 4.51 25.24
N ILE A 75 -8.33 3.26 25.36
CA ILE A 75 -7.51 2.07 25.21
C ILE A 75 -7.28 1.82 23.72
N CYS A 76 -6.04 1.48 23.35
CA CYS A 76 -5.62 1.27 21.97
C CYS A 76 -5.08 -0.16 21.78
N PRO A 77 -5.95 -1.19 21.68
CA PRO A 77 -5.52 -2.58 21.60
C PRO A 77 -4.61 -2.89 20.40
N TYR A 78 -4.69 -2.09 19.32
CA TYR A 78 -3.86 -2.25 18.12
C TYR A 78 -2.69 -1.27 18.06
N GLY A 79 -2.43 -0.56 19.16
CA GLY A 79 -1.28 0.33 19.32
C GLY A 79 -1.66 1.82 19.33
N SER A 80 -0.71 2.63 19.77
CA SER A 80 -0.86 4.08 19.87
C SER A 80 0.45 4.82 19.55
N PHE A 81 0.33 6.02 18.99
CA PHE A 81 1.45 6.93 18.75
C PHE A 81 1.11 8.32 19.28
N SER A 82 2.07 9.00 19.93
CA SER A 82 1.91 10.35 20.48
C SER A 82 2.97 11.29 19.90
N THR A 83 2.54 12.47 19.45
CA THR A 83 3.43 13.51 18.94
C THR A 83 3.82 14.53 20.02
N ALA A 84 3.59 14.24 21.31
CA ALA A 84 3.88 15.16 22.42
C ALA A 84 5.35 15.63 22.47
N ALA A 85 6.28 14.85 21.89
CA ALA A 85 7.69 15.25 21.74
C ALA A 85 7.93 16.36 20.68
N ASN A 86 6.90 16.79 19.96
CA ASN A 86 6.94 17.88 18.98
C ASN A 86 5.59 18.63 18.95
N VAL A 87 5.37 19.44 19.98
CA VAL A 87 4.20 20.32 20.11
C VAL A 87 4.22 21.40 19.03
N ARG A 88 3.05 21.69 18.43
CA ARG A 88 2.91 22.66 17.34
C ARG A 88 1.83 23.68 17.62
N SER A 89 2.25 24.92 17.82
CA SER A 89 1.36 26.07 17.94
C SER A 89 0.76 26.46 16.57
N GLY A 90 -0.56 26.58 16.48
CA GLY A 90 -1.22 27.08 15.26
C GLY A 90 -2.68 26.71 15.13
N SER A 91 -3.50 27.65 14.63
CA SER A 91 -4.94 27.44 14.40
C SER A 91 -5.21 26.62 13.14
N THR A 92 -4.23 26.55 12.23
CA THR A 92 -4.25 25.64 11.08
C THR A 92 -2.85 25.12 10.85
N LEU A 93 -2.71 23.80 10.92
CA LEU A 93 -1.47 23.07 10.76
C LEU A 93 -1.51 22.27 9.46
N GLN A 94 -0.46 22.39 8.66
CA GLN A 94 -0.24 21.60 7.46
C GLN A 94 0.92 20.65 7.70
N PHE A 95 0.74 19.40 7.30
CA PHE A 95 1.75 18.36 7.47
C PHE A 95 2.26 17.96 6.10
N SER A 96 3.58 18.03 5.92
CA SER A 96 4.26 17.36 4.82
C SER A 96 4.49 15.89 5.18
N SER A 97 5.06 15.11 4.25
CA SER A 97 5.52 13.74 4.49
C SER A 97 6.76 13.65 5.41
N ALA A 98 7.04 14.69 6.21
CA ALA A 98 8.07 14.69 7.24
C ALA A 98 7.52 14.11 8.55
N ASP A 99 8.41 13.64 9.43
CA ASP A 99 8.02 13.08 10.72
C ASP A 99 7.17 14.06 11.55
N LEU A 100 6.11 13.53 12.17
CA LEU A 100 5.22 14.32 13.02
C LEU A 100 5.93 14.72 14.31
N ALA A 101 6.72 13.81 14.88
CA ALA A 101 7.57 14.00 16.05
C ALA A 101 8.77 13.03 15.99
N PRO A 102 9.80 13.17 16.86
CA PRO A 102 10.88 12.19 16.94
C PRO A 102 10.34 10.76 17.10
N SER A 103 10.71 9.86 16.20
CA SER A 103 10.23 8.46 16.15
C SER A 103 8.74 8.27 15.80
N VAL A 104 8.03 9.32 15.38
CA VAL A 104 6.65 9.25 14.89
C VAL A 104 6.63 9.72 13.43
N PRO A 105 6.78 8.80 12.47
CA PRO A 105 6.78 9.15 11.05
C PRO A 105 5.40 9.64 10.57
N ASN A 106 5.39 10.37 9.46
CA ASN A 106 4.17 10.64 8.69
C ASN A 106 4.33 9.99 7.30
N PRO A 107 3.62 8.90 6.97
CA PRO A 107 2.52 8.29 7.70
C PRO A 107 2.91 7.54 8.99
N VAL A 108 2.04 7.61 9.99
CA VAL A 108 2.07 6.73 11.17
C VAL A 108 1.79 5.31 10.74
N ARG A 109 2.56 4.34 11.24
CA ARG A 109 2.50 2.94 10.81
C ARG A 109 2.18 2.02 11.98
N PHE A 110 0.95 1.53 12.03
CA PHE A 110 0.55 0.43 12.91
C PHE A 110 0.90 -0.91 12.26
N ALA A 111 1.19 -1.93 13.07
CA ALA A 111 1.51 -3.28 12.60
C ALA A 111 0.87 -4.33 13.51
N GLY A 112 0.47 -5.47 12.92
CA GLY A 112 -0.09 -6.61 13.62
C GLY A 112 -0.02 -7.88 12.77
N ASN A 113 -0.52 -9.01 13.29
CA ASN A 113 -0.37 -10.33 12.65
C ASN A 113 -1.58 -10.81 11.85
N VAL A 114 -2.78 -10.30 12.15
CA VAL A 114 -4.02 -10.62 11.43
C VAL A 114 -4.86 -9.36 11.43
N TRP A 115 -5.26 -8.89 10.26
CA TRP A 115 -6.11 -7.72 10.15
C TRP A 115 -7.55 -8.07 10.52
N PRO A 116 -8.20 -7.34 11.44
CA PRO A 116 -9.55 -7.64 11.95
C PRO A 116 -10.69 -7.31 10.97
N LEU A 117 -10.41 -7.18 9.67
CA LEU A 117 -11.30 -6.76 8.58
C LEU A 117 -11.85 -5.34 8.66
N GLY A 118 -11.88 -4.70 9.83
CA GLY A 118 -12.35 -3.33 10.01
C GLY A 118 -11.67 -2.66 11.19
N PHE A 119 -11.75 -1.34 11.27
CA PHE A 119 -11.07 -0.58 12.29
C PHE A 119 -11.92 0.57 12.82
N GLN A 120 -11.54 1.05 13.99
CA GLN A 120 -11.88 2.36 14.48
C GLN A 120 -10.58 3.06 14.87
N LEU A 121 -10.32 4.24 14.30
CA LEU A 121 -9.18 5.08 14.59
C LEU A 121 -9.67 6.28 15.38
N LYS A 122 -9.20 6.40 16.62
CA LYS A 122 -9.42 7.58 17.47
C LYS A 122 -8.18 8.46 17.42
N ILE A 123 -8.34 9.70 16.99
CA ILE A 123 -7.28 10.71 17.06
C ILE A 123 -7.71 11.73 18.12
N ARG A 124 -6.90 11.93 19.14
CA ARG A 124 -7.09 13.00 20.12
C ARG A 124 -6.10 14.11 19.83
N VAL A 125 -6.54 15.35 19.92
CA VAL A 125 -5.69 16.54 19.86
C VAL A 125 -5.75 17.18 21.23
N LEU A 126 -4.59 17.43 21.82
CA LEU A 126 -4.46 18.03 23.13
C LEU A 126 -3.64 19.32 23.00
N ASP A 127 -3.95 20.25 23.88
CA ASP A 127 -3.21 21.47 24.12
C ASP A 127 -2.14 21.18 25.17
N ALA A 128 -0.87 21.44 24.87
CA ALA A 128 0.23 21.23 25.80
C ALA A 128 0.45 22.51 26.62
N ASP A 129 0.02 22.49 27.87
CA ASP A 129 0.17 23.60 28.81
C ASP A 129 1.13 23.26 29.95
N GLY A 130 1.23 24.15 30.93
CA GLY A 130 2.05 23.94 32.13
C GLY A 130 1.36 23.12 33.22
N ASP A 131 0.09 22.75 33.01
CA ASP A 131 -0.77 22.03 33.93
C ASP A 131 -1.27 20.71 33.34
N ALA A 132 -2.59 20.48 33.25
CA ALA A 132 -3.13 19.21 32.78
C ALA A 132 -3.63 19.38 31.35
N ASP A 133 -2.87 18.87 30.38
CA ASP A 133 -3.16 18.99 28.94
C ASP A 133 -4.66 18.90 28.59
N ASP A 134 -5.20 20.02 28.15
CA ASP A 134 -6.60 20.15 27.80
C ASP A 134 -6.93 19.45 26.47
N LEU A 135 -8.08 18.78 26.43
CA LEU A 135 -8.55 18.15 25.20
C LEU A 135 -9.05 19.25 24.24
N VAL A 136 -8.35 19.45 23.14
CA VAL A 136 -8.82 20.32 22.05
C VAL A 136 -10.00 19.67 21.35
N ASP A 137 -9.83 18.44 20.87
CA ASP A 137 -10.92 17.64 20.33
C ASP A 137 -10.53 16.17 20.16
N TYR A 138 -11.50 15.35 19.75
CA TYR A 138 -11.23 14.00 19.26
C TYR A 138 -12.02 13.67 17.99
N PHE A 139 -11.42 12.82 17.17
CA PHE A 139 -11.97 12.40 15.89
C PHE A 139 -12.08 10.88 15.89
N ILE A 140 -13.22 10.36 15.44
CA ILE A 140 -13.46 8.93 15.28
C ILE A 140 -13.66 8.63 13.79
N ILE A 141 -12.77 7.83 13.23
CA ILE A 141 -12.89 7.26 11.89
C ILE A 141 -13.20 5.78 12.07
N GLU A 142 -14.23 5.26 11.43
CA GLU A 142 -14.65 3.87 11.57
C GLU A 142 -15.02 3.27 10.22
N GLU A 143 -14.45 2.10 9.94
CA GLU A 143 -14.80 1.29 8.79
C GLU A 143 -15.08 -0.13 9.27
N SER A 144 -16.31 -0.60 9.06
CA SER A 144 -16.71 -1.97 9.42
C SER A 144 -16.09 -3.03 8.51
N SER A 145 -15.66 -2.64 7.31
CA SER A 145 -14.96 -3.47 6.34
C SER A 145 -13.95 -2.63 5.55
N PHE A 146 -12.67 -2.80 5.84
CA PHE A 146 -11.57 -2.14 5.18
C PHE A 146 -10.51 -3.19 4.76
N LEU A 147 -10.33 -3.36 3.45
CA LEU A 147 -9.47 -4.39 2.87
C LEU A 147 -8.10 -3.81 2.45
N PRO A 148 -7.07 -4.67 2.28
CA PRO A 148 -5.78 -4.22 1.78
C PRO A 148 -5.90 -3.58 0.40
N THR A 149 -5.22 -2.46 0.19
CA THR A 149 -5.26 -1.70 -1.05
C THR A 149 -3.93 -0.99 -1.34
N ASN A 150 -3.63 -0.82 -2.62
CA ASN A 150 -2.45 -0.07 -3.04
C ASN A 150 -2.57 1.43 -2.76
N ASP A 151 -3.79 1.95 -2.91
CA ASP A 151 -4.13 3.36 -2.91
C ASP A 151 -4.51 3.86 -1.52
N TYR A 152 -4.39 5.16 -1.32
CA TYR A 152 -4.85 5.82 -0.12
C TYR A 152 -6.31 6.22 -0.23
N THR A 153 -7.04 6.07 0.86
CA THR A 153 -8.36 6.67 1.05
C THR A 153 -8.17 8.04 1.71
N ASP A 154 -8.53 9.11 1.01
CA ASP A 154 -8.60 10.45 1.60
C ASP A 154 -9.85 10.58 2.49
N TYR A 155 -9.69 11.19 3.66
CA TYR A 155 -10.76 11.35 4.64
C TYR A 155 -10.67 12.71 5.34
N THR A 156 -11.79 13.40 5.38
CA THR A 156 -11.97 14.66 6.11
C THR A 156 -13.08 14.46 7.11
N THR A 157 -12.85 14.86 8.36
CA THR A 157 -13.87 14.81 9.39
C THR A 157 -13.73 15.98 10.35
N TYR A 158 -14.79 16.18 11.13
CA TYR A 158 -14.95 17.28 12.06
C TYR A 158 -14.82 16.74 13.49
N GLY A 159 -14.59 17.65 14.43
CA GLY A 159 -14.52 17.35 15.85
C GLY A 159 -15.76 16.63 16.37
N GLY A 160 -15.75 16.26 17.66
CA GLY A 160 -16.84 15.53 18.29
C GLY A 160 -18.22 16.22 18.15
N GLU A 161 -19.27 15.58 18.68
CA GLU A 161 -20.70 15.90 18.47
C GLU A 161 -21.13 17.38 18.69
N ASN A 162 -20.27 18.23 19.26
CA ASN A 162 -20.53 19.65 19.55
C ASN A 162 -19.55 20.64 18.88
N SER A 163 -18.59 20.19 18.06
CA SER A 163 -17.49 21.01 17.52
C SER A 163 -17.35 20.86 16.00
N ASN A 164 -18.28 21.48 15.26
CA ASN A 164 -18.25 21.47 13.79
C ASN A 164 -17.15 22.36 13.19
N ASP A 165 -16.49 23.17 14.01
CA ASP A 165 -15.49 24.14 13.55
C ASP A 165 -14.06 23.56 13.52
N VAL A 166 -13.80 22.47 14.26
CA VAL A 166 -12.50 21.81 14.26
C VAL A 166 -12.48 20.73 13.18
N THR A 167 -11.49 20.75 12.30
CA THR A 167 -11.41 19.84 11.15
C THR A 167 -10.06 19.13 11.12
N ILE A 168 -10.09 17.83 10.80
CA ILE A 168 -8.90 17.04 10.49
C ILE A 168 -9.01 16.45 9.09
N ARG A 169 -7.92 16.50 8.34
CA ARG A 169 -7.77 15.85 7.03
C ARG A 169 -6.61 14.87 7.10
N LEU A 170 -6.86 13.66 6.66
CA LEU A 170 -5.87 12.58 6.64
C LEU A 170 -6.12 11.66 5.46
N ARG A 171 -5.18 10.77 5.19
CA ARG A 171 -5.40 9.64 4.30
C ARG A 171 -4.89 8.35 4.93
N TYR A 172 -5.55 7.23 4.69
CA TYR A 172 -5.15 5.94 5.24
C TYR A 172 -5.16 4.83 4.21
N ARG A 173 -4.35 3.79 4.45
CA ARG A 173 -4.37 2.55 3.67
C ARG A 173 -3.92 1.36 4.51
N LEU A 174 -4.40 0.19 4.14
CA LEU A 174 -3.94 -1.09 4.67
C LEU A 174 -3.09 -1.78 3.61
N ARG A 175 -1.93 -2.27 4.01
CA ARG A 175 -1.05 -3.09 3.19
C ARG A 175 -0.73 -4.37 3.94
N CYS A 176 -0.78 -5.49 3.26
CA CYS A 176 -0.07 -6.67 3.75
C CYS A 176 1.43 -6.48 3.53
N ARG A 177 2.23 -7.11 4.39
CA ARG A 177 3.69 -6.94 4.40
C ARG A 177 4.34 -8.01 3.55
N GLY A 178 5.06 -7.60 2.50
CA GLY A 178 5.79 -8.55 1.65
C GLY A 178 4.88 -9.66 1.15
N ASN A 179 5.35 -10.90 1.24
CA ASN A 179 4.68 -12.13 0.80
C ASN A 179 3.37 -12.47 1.54
N TRP A 180 2.79 -11.58 2.34
CA TRP A 180 1.49 -11.76 2.97
C TRP A 180 0.41 -11.09 2.13
N HIS A 181 -0.74 -11.74 1.99
CA HIS A 181 -1.86 -11.35 1.13
C HIS A 181 -3.19 -11.78 1.75
N GLY A 182 -4.29 -11.52 1.04
CA GLY A 182 -5.64 -11.85 1.48
C GLY A 182 -6.24 -10.75 2.35
N HIS A 183 -7.55 -10.84 2.58
CA HIS A 183 -8.33 -9.79 3.25
C HIS A 183 -7.87 -9.48 4.67
N ASP A 184 -7.28 -10.46 5.36
CA ASP A 184 -6.78 -10.36 6.73
C ASP A 184 -5.25 -10.40 6.83
N CYS A 185 -4.54 -10.33 5.69
CA CYS A 185 -3.08 -10.47 5.60
C CYS A 185 -2.53 -11.75 6.23
N ASN A 186 -3.27 -12.86 6.16
CA ASN A 186 -2.90 -14.14 6.75
C ASN A 186 -2.64 -15.25 5.71
N MET A 187 -2.61 -14.90 4.41
CA MET A 187 -2.22 -15.81 3.33
C MET A 187 -0.80 -15.52 2.87
N ILE A 188 0.02 -16.54 2.60
CA ILE A 188 1.35 -16.34 2.02
C ILE A 188 1.29 -16.59 0.51
N CYS A 189 1.80 -15.64 -0.28
CA CYS A 189 2.04 -15.78 -1.71
C CYS A 189 3.41 -15.17 -2.04
N VAL A 190 4.16 -15.80 -2.94
CA VAL A 190 5.47 -15.31 -3.39
C VAL A 190 5.48 -15.32 -4.91
N ASP A 191 5.81 -14.18 -5.51
CA ASP A 191 6.01 -14.05 -6.96
C ASP A 191 7.09 -15.04 -7.44
N GLN A 192 6.92 -15.59 -8.64
CA GLN A 192 7.83 -16.56 -9.24
C GLN A 192 8.07 -16.19 -10.70
N ASP A 193 9.32 -15.87 -11.03
CA ASP A 193 9.76 -15.61 -12.41
C ASP A 193 10.95 -16.51 -12.74
N THR A 194 10.67 -17.59 -13.46
CA THR A 194 11.61 -18.66 -13.82
C THR A 194 11.20 -19.26 -15.17
N ASP A 195 12.08 -20.04 -15.80
CA ASP A 195 11.78 -20.75 -17.06
C ASP A 195 10.55 -21.69 -16.98
N THR A 196 10.06 -21.98 -15.78
CA THR A 196 8.92 -22.87 -15.53
C THR A 196 7.70 -22.19 -14.91
N ALA A 197 7.79 -20.89 -14.61
CA ALA A 197 6.70 -20.14 -13.99
C ALA A 197 6.89 -18.62 -14.13
N HIS A 198 5.85 -17.91 -14.58
CA HIS A 198 5.79 -16.45 -14.63
C HIS A 198 4.54 -15.94 -13.89
N LEU A 199 4.58 -16.05 -12.56
CA LEU A 199 3.46 -15.82 -11.65
C LEU A 199 3.72 -14.60 -10.75
N GLU A 200 2.72 -13.75 -10.61
CA GLU A 200 2.70 -12.67 -9.62
C GLU A 200 1.51 -12.84 -8.66
N CYS A 201 1.65 -12.32 -7.45
CA CYS A 201 0.64 -12.42 -6.40
C CYS A 201 -0.34 -11.25 -6.45
N ALA A 202 -1.61 -11.55 -6.63
CA ALA A 202 -2.69 -10.59 -6.47
C ALA A 202 -2.89 -10.18 -5.00
N LEU A 203 -3.66 -9.10 -4.77
CA LEU A 203 -3.94 -8.58 -3.43
C LEU A 203 -4.66 -9.60 -2.52
N ASP A 204 -5.52 -10.44 -3.10
CA ASP A 204 -6.24 -11.49 -2.38
C ASP A 204 -5.37 -12.74 -2.11
N GLY A 205 -4.15 -12.78 -2.64
CA GLY A 205 -3.19 -13.87 -2.50
C GLY A 205 -3.31 -14.96 -3.55
N SER A 206 -4.20 -14.80 -4.53
CA SER A 206 -4.21 -15.65 -5.72
C SER A 206 -3.01 -15.37 -6.63
N TYR A 207 -2.63 -16.36 -7.42
CA TYR A 207 -1.67 -16.18 -8.50
C TYR A 207 -2.36 -15.63 -9.75
N VAL A 208 -1.72 -14.66 -10.39
CA VAL A 208 -2.04 -14.19 -11.74
C VAL A 208 -0.78 -14.30 -12.61
N CYS A 209 -0.97 -14.38 -13.93
CA CYS A 209 0.17 -14.40 -14.85
C CYS A 209 0.79 -13.02 -14.95
N MET A 210 2.12 -12.97 -15.00
CA MET A 210 2.84 -11.75 -15.32
C MET A 210 2.45 -11.23 -16.71
N ASP A 211 2.61 -9.92 -16.92
CA ASP A 211 2.34 -9.27 -18.20
C ASP A 211 3.04 -10.00 -19.35
N GLY A 212 2.26 -10.34 -20.38
CA GLY A 212 2.75 -11.06 -21.56
C GLY A 212 2.74 -12.59 -21.45
N TRP A 213 2.36 -13.15 -20.31
CA TRP A 213 2.24 -14.59 -20.10
C TRP A 213 0.78 -14.99 -19.82
N ALA A 214 0.43 -16.23 -20.15
CA ALA A 214 -0.92 -16.75 -20.05
C ALA A 214 -0.93 -18.21 -19.58
N ASP A 215 -2.14 -18.65 -19.21
CA ASP A 215 -2.48 -19.99 -18.75
C ASP A 215 -1.93 -20.33 -17.35
N LEU A 216 -2.74 -20.05 -16.32
CA LEU A 216 -2.44 -20.40 -14.94
C LEU A 216 -2.27 -21.92 -14.72
N THR A 217 -2.85 -22.78 -15.57
CA THR A 217 -2.74 -24.24 -15.40
C THR A 217 -1.35 -24.76 -15.73
N THR A 218 -0.60 -24.00 -16.54
CA THR A 218 0.81 -24.27 -16.90
C THR A 218 1.77 -23.38 -16.12
N GLN A 219 1.32 -22.74 -15.04
CA GLN A 219 2.08 -21.75 -14.27
C GLN A 219 2.51 -20.54 -15.11
N CYS A 220 1.67 -20.14 -16.06
CA CYS A 220 1.89 -18.98 -16.92
C CYS A 220 3.13 -19.13 -17.82
N THR A 221 3.33 -20.31 -18.39
CA THR A 221 4.45 -20.58 -19.30
C THR A 221 4.08 -20.44 -20.78
N VAL A 222 2.82 -20.09 -21.09
CA VAL A 222 2.37 -19.82 -22.46
C VAL A 222 2.56 -18.33 -22.75
N PRO A 223 3.43 -17.93 -23.71
CA PRO A 223 3.60 -16.52 -24.06
C PRO A 223 2.40 -15.99 -24.84
N ILE A 224 2.05 -14.73 -24.59
CA ILE A 224 1.06 -13.97 -25.37
C ILE A 224 1.79 -13.36 -26.56
N CYS A 225 1.45 -13.82 -27.77
CA CYS A 225 2.07 -13.34 -29.00
C CYS A 225 1.75 -11.87 -29.29
N GLN A 226 2.45 -11.28 -30.26
CA GLN A 226 2.18 -9.94 -30.73
C GLN A 226 0.69 -9.75 -31.03
N GLU A 227 0.14 -8.59 -30.67
CA GLU A 227 -1.24 -8.25 -31.00
C GLU A 227 -1.46 -8.36 -32.53
N GLY A 228 -2.46 -9.14 -32.93
CA GLY A 228 -2.76 -9.39 -34.34
C GLY A 228 -2.00 -10.55 -34.99
N CYS A 229 -1.10 -11.24 -34.27
CA CYS A 229 -0.43 -12.43 -34.79
C CYS A 229 -1.45 -13.51 -35.20
N HIS A 230 -1.28 -14.08 -36.40
CA HIS A 230 -2.24 -15.00 -36.98
C HIS A 230 -2.37 -16.29 -36.17
N LEU A 231 -3.59 -16.64 -35.73
CA LEU A 231 -3.84 -17.71 -34.75
C LEU A 231 -3.37 -19.11 -35.15
N THR A 232 -3.30 -19.39 -36.46
CA THR A 232 -2.84 -20.70 -36.98
C THR A 232 -1.55 -20.61 -37.79
N GLY A 233 -1.19 -19.40 -38.23
CA GLY A 233 -0.05 -19.15 -39.13
C GLY A 233 1.16 -18.57 -38.42
N GLY A 234 0.98 -18.11 -37.17
CA GLY A 234 2.03 -17.58 -36.33
C GLY A 234 2.03 -18.25 -34.95
N THR A 235 3.21 -18.31 -34.35
CA THR A 235 3.46 -18.76 -32.98
C THR A 235 4.43 -17.79 -32.29
N CYS A 236 4.63 -17.91 -30.99
CA CYS A 236 5.61 -17.11 -30.25
C CYS A 236 6.27 -17.97 -29.18
N ASN A 237 7.57 -17.75 -28.96
CA ASN A 237 8.30 -18.38 -27.86
C ASN A 237 8.53 -17.41 -26.71
N GLN A 238 8.37 -16.11 -26.97
CA GLN A 238 8.42 -15.04 -25.98
C GLN A 238 7.24 -14.07 -26.17
N PRO A 239 6.83 -13.36 -25.12
CA PRO A 239 5.76 -12.38 -25.22
C PRO A 239 6.02 -11.31 -26.29
N GLY A 240 5.00 -11.01 -27.09
CA GLY A 240 5.07 -9.98 -28.12
C GLY A 240 5.78 -10.39 -29.43
N GLU A 241 6.24 -11.63 -29.56
CA GLU A 241 6.76 -12.15 -30.84
C GLU A 241 5.62 -12.61 -31.78
N CYS A 242 5.93 -12.72 -33.08
CA CYS A 242 5.12 -13.44 -34.05
C CYS A 242 6.05 -14.16 -35.06
N ASN A 243 6.20 -15.46 -34.89
CA ASN A 243 7.05 -16.34 -35.69
C ASN A 243 6.17 -17.13 -36.65
N CYS A 244 6.41 -16.99 -37.96
CA CYS A 244 5.52 -17.59 -38.95
C CYS A 244 5.77 -19.09 -39.12
N GLU A 245 4.70 -19.86 -39.11
CA GLU A 245 4.69 -21.26 -39.49
C GLU A 245 5.03 -21.42 -40.98
N PRO A 246 5.61 -22.56 -41.39
CA PRO A 246 5.89 -22.82 -42.79
C PRO A 246 4.64 -22.64 -43.66
N GLY A 247 4.74 -21.80 -44.70
CA GLY A 247 3.59 -21.45 -45.53
C GLY A 247 3.02 -20.05 -45.28
N TRP A 248 3.47 -19.38 -44.21
CA TRP A 248 3.03 -18.03 -43.82
C TRP A 248 4.20 -17.03 -43.81
N SER A 249 3.90 -15.75 -43.98
CA SER A 249 4.85 -14.63 -43.97
C SER A 249 4.17 -13.32 -43.57
N GLY A 250 4.97 -12.26 -43.47
CA GLY A 250 4.55 -10.94 -42.97
C GLY A 250 4.78 -10.81 -41.47
N ASP A 251 4.76 -9.58 -40.96
CA ASP A 251 5.06 -9.28 -39.55
C ASP A 251 4.04 -9.87 -38.57
N LEU A 252 2.84 -10.22 -39.05
CA LEU A 252 1.76 -10.84 -38.29
C LEU A 252 1.45 -12.28 -38.77
N CYS A 253 2.23 -12.82 -39.69
CA CYS A 253 2.03 -14.15 -40.27
C CYS A 253 0.64 -14.37 -40.87
N ASP A 254 0.06 -13.31 -41.44
CA ASP A 254 -1.28 -13.24 -42.03
C ASP A 254 -1.26 -13.39 -43.55
N THR A 255 -0.07 -13.50 -44.15
CA THR A 255 0.11 -13.61 -45.60
C THR A 255 0.60 -15.01 -45.96
N CYS A 256 -0.08 -15.70 -46.87
CA CYS A 256 0.39 -17.02 -47.31
C CYS A 256 1.54 -16.92 -48.34
N THR A 257 2.57 -17.73 -48.15
CA THR A 257 3.68 -17.85 -49.10
C THR A 257 3.28 -18.75 -50.28
N PRO A 258 3.48 -18.33 -51.53
CA PRO A 258 3.26 -19.17 -52.69
C PRO A 258 4.14 -20.42 -52.65
N LYS A 259 3.59 -21.56 -53.09
CA LYS A 259 4.36 -22.80 -53.23
C LYS A 259 5.51 -22.61 -54.22
N GLU A 260 6.66 -23.23 -53.96
CA GLU A 260 7.83 -23.17 -54.84
C GLU A 260 7.44 -23.50 -56.30
N GLY A 261 7.77 -22.59 -57.24
CA GLY A 261 7.43 -22.69 -58.65
C GLY A 261 6.28 -21.77 -59.11
N CYS A 262 5.54 -21.16 -58.20
CA CYS A 262 4.61 -20.07 -58.51
C CYS A 262 5.37 -18.73 -58.54
N GLY A 263 5.97 -18.39 -59.68
CA GLY A 263 6.52 -17.05 -59.92
C GLY A 263 5.41 -16.03 -60.19
N GLU A 264 5.60 -14.79 -59.72
CA GLU A 264 4.80 -13.63 -60.13
C GLU A 264 4.82 -13.51 -61.66
N TRP A 265 3.74 -13.88 -62.32
CA TRP A 265 3.53 -13.57 -63.73
C TRP A 265 3.00 -12.13 -63.84
N PRO A 266 3.50 -11.28 -64.76
CA PRO A 266 3.14 -9.86 -64.83
C PRO A 266 1.72 -9.56 -65.36
N HIS A 267 0.78 -10.50 -65.22
CA HIS A 267 -0.58 -10.33 -65.73
C HIS A 267 -1.63 -10.72 -64.69
N THR A 268 -2.45 -9.72 -64.39
CA THR A 268 -3.70 -9.76 -63.64
C THR A 268 -4.59 -10.93 -64.05
N HIS A 269 -4.41 -12.07 -63.39
CA HIS A 269 -5.42 -13.11 -63.34
C HIS A 269 -5.81 -13.32 -61.88
N THR A 270 -6.99 -12.83 -61.53
CA THR A 270 -7.75 -13.28 -60.36
C THR A 270 -7.81 -14.80 -60.39
N PHE A 271 -7.07 -15.44 -59.48
CA PHE A 271 -7.30 -16.85 -59.15
C PHE A 271 -8.66 -16.94 -58.46
N GLN A 272 -9.72 -17.19 -59.24
CA GLN A 272 -10.97 -17.68 -58.68
C GLN A 272 -10.74 -19.13 -58.28
N HIS A 273 -10.51 -19.35 -56.98
CA HIS A 273 -10.71 -20.66 -56.38
C HIS A 273 -12.20 -21.01 -56.49
N SER A 274 -12.51 -21.93 -57.40
CA SER A 274 -13.78 -22.64 -57.37
C SER A 274 -13.68 -23.71 -56.30
N HIS A 275 -14.36 -23.47 -55.18
CA HIS A 275 -14.55 -24.38 -54.04
C HIS A 275 -13.27 -24.89 -53.35
N GLY A 276 -12.96 -24.26 -52.22
CA GLY A 276 -12.01 -24.76 -51.23
C GLY A 276 -11.40 -23.58 -50.51
N THR A 277 -11.40 -23.63 -49.17
CA THR A 277 -10.56 -22.76 -48.35
C THR A 277 -9.16 -22.71 -48.93
N VAL A 278 -8.55 -21.53 -48.97
CA VAL A 278 -7.11 -21.41 -49.24
C VAL A 278 -6.44 -22.03 -48.01
N ASP A 279 -6.24 -23.34 -48.04
CA ASP A 279 -5.46 -24.04 -47.02
C ASP A 279 -4.00 -23.69 -47.27
N CYS A 280 -3.56 -22.72 -46.48
CA CYS A 280 -2.21 -22.66 -45.94
C CYS A 280 -2.26 -23.60 -44.70
#